data_AF-A0A843HYJ3-F1
#
_entry.id   AF-A0A843HYJ3-F1
#
_cell.length_a   1.000
_cell.length_b   1.000
_cell.length_c   1.000
_cell.angle_alpha   90.00
_cell.angle_beta   90.00
_cell.angle_gamma   90.00
#
_symmetry.space_group_name_H-M   'P 1'
#
loop_
_entity.id
_entity.type
_entity.pdbx_description
1 polymer ?
#
loop_
_entity_poly.entity_id
_entity_poly.type
_entity_poly.pdbx_seq_one_letter_code
_entity_poly.pdbx_strand_id
1 'polypeptide(L)'
;MSHADQKPKKIEITIPKDESRKKKPILYIILVILLIGGSSILAKFNIDLNVKVSDLENQETTEIVIDSSKIELSTNQEIKTELETEEGEIEVLSMPVVESVDGGELQIEEEDLDFGRGEYYPFDTPQTFRDATLGKCIDLDGKYGSQCVDLANAFWKEYTNRWLSTCGTGMARGIWDCKEQNASVEFKLIYNANEIQTGDWLIFDGGQYGHVGMALGNAHDGYVALLGENQGGTSCVGGGSATNIINMSLKTFRGAFRPNIYDTPKAPDTSIPKPE
;
A
#
# COMPACT_ATOMS: atom_id res chain seq x y z
N MET A 1 -15.74 -15.80 26.07
CA MET A 1 -16.64 -14.77 25.54
C MET A 1 -16.40 -14.69 24.05
N SER A 2 -17.38 -15.07 23.23
CA SER A 2 -17.24 -15.06 21.77
C SER A 2 -17.11 -13.62 21.29
N HIS A 3 -16.02 -13.31 20.58
CA HIS A 3 -15.93 -12.08 19.79
C HIS A 3 -16.94 -12.26 18.67
N ALA A 4 -18.06 -11.55 18.75
CA ALA A 4 -18.97 -11.47 17.63
C ALA A 4 -18.28 -10.63 16.56
N ASP A 5 -17.99 -11.23 15.40
CA ASP A 5 -17.54 -10.53 14.19
C ASP A 5 -18.55 -9.42 13.87
N GLN A 6 -18.26 -8.21 14.34
CA GLN A 6 -18.99 -7.04 13.88
C GLN A 6 -18.56 -6.81 12.44
N LYS A 7 -19.50 -6.98 11.50
CA LYS A 7 -19.23 -6.64 10.10
C LYS A 7 -18.83 -5.16 10.01
N PRO A 8 -17.77 -4.82 9.25
CA PRO A 8 -17.36 -3.44 9.06
C PRO A 8 -18.53 -2.63 8.50
N LYS A 9 -18.71 -1.39 9.00
CA LYS A 9 -19.70 -0.49 8.39
C LYS A 9 -19.12 0.04 7.10
N LYS A 10 -19.89 -0.12 6.03
CA LYS A 10 -19.55 0.34 4.70
C LYS A 10 -19.81 1.83 4.56
N ILE A 11 -18.79 2.59 4.18
CA ILE A 11 -18.91 3.98 3.74
C ILE A 11 -18.64 4.00 2.23
N GLU A 12 -19.68 4.28 1.45
CA GLU A 12 -19.56 4.47 0.01
C GLU A 12 -19.28 5.95 -0.27
N ILE A 13 -18.13 6.23 -0.88
CA ILE A 13 -17.77 7.58 -1.31
C ILE A 13 -17.83 7.62 -2.83
N THR A 14 -18.93 8.11 -3.39
CA THR A 14 -19.02 8.39 -4.83
C THR A 14 -18.36 9.73 -5.11
N ILE A 15 -17.23 9.74 -5.82
CA ILE A 15 -16.66 10.97 -6.35
C ILE A 15 -17.46 11.34 -7.61
N PRO A 16 -18.18 12.48 -7.64
CA PRO A 16 -18.92 12.86 -8.83
C PRO A 16 -17.94 13.10 -10.00
N LYS A 17 -18.25 12.54 -11.17
CA LYS A 17 -17.59 12.86 -12.45
C LYS A 17 -17.94 14.31 -12.83
N ASP A 18 -17.26 15.29 -12.23
CA ASP A 18 -17.41 16.69 -12.62
C ASP A 18 -16.43 17.02 -13.77
N GLU A 19 -16.91 16.90 -15.00
CA GLU A 19 -16.19 17.28 -16.23
C GLU A 19 -15.77 18.76 -16.25
N SER A 20 -16.35 19.62 -15.39
CA SER A 20 -16.08 21.06 -15.38
C SER A 20 -14.93 21.48 -14.45
N ARG A 21 -14.36 20.57 -13.65
CA ARG A 21 -13.30 20.89 -12.68
C ARG A 21 -12.11 19.95 -12.78
N LYS A 22 -11.31 20.13 -13.84
CA LYS A 22 -9.98 19.51 -14.03
C LYS A 22 -8.95 19.83 -12.92
N LYS A 23 -9.31 20.48 -11.81
CA LYS A 23 -8.41 20.80 -10.70
C LYS A 23 -9.16 20.72 -9.37
N LYS A 24 -8.72 19.80 -8.51
CA LYS A 24 -8.98 19.62 -7.06
C LYS A 24 -9.91 18.46 -6.61
N PRO A 25 -9.69 17.20 -7.05
CA PRO A 25 -10.05 16.03 -6.26
C PRO A 25 -9.16 15.87 -4.99
N ILE A 26 -7.99 16.54 -4.99
CA ILE A 26 -6.95 16.55 -3.94
C ILE A 26 -7.50 16.83 -2.52
N LEU A 27 -8.54 17.64 -2.39
CA LEU A 27 -9.01 18.10 -1.08
C LEU A 27 -10.03 17.15 -0.41
N TYR A 28 -10.70 16.28 -1.18
CA TYR A 28 -11.80 15.45 -0.66
C TYR A 28 -11.28 14.22 0.13
N ILE A 29 -10.22 13.57 -0.35
CA ILE A 29 -9.67 12.35 0.25
C ILE A 29 -8.86 12.67 1.52
N ILE A 30 -8.06 13.75 1.49
CA ILE A 30 -7.32 14.25 2.66
C ILE A 30 -8.28 14.62 3.80
N LEU A 31 -9.46 15.18 3.48
CA LEU A 31 -10.45 15.53 4.51
C LEU A 31 -11.06 14.28 5.18
N VAL A 32 -11.32 13.21 4.43
CA VAL A 32 -11.85 11.95 4.97
C VAL A 32 -10.82 11.24 5.85
N ILE A 33 -9.55 11.23 5.44
CA ILE A 33 -8.45 10.67 6.23
C ILE A 33 -8.21 11.49 7.52
N LEU A 34 -8.27 12.83 7.45
CA LEU A 34 -8.15 13.70 8.63
C LEU A 34 -9.37 13.63 9.58
N LEU A 35 -10.55 13.27 9.09
CA LEU A 35 -11.77 13.17 9.90
C LEU A 35 -11.79 11.93 10.81
N ILE A 36 -11.06 10.86 10.46
CA ILE A 36 -11.07 9.58 11.19
C ILE A 36 -9.90 9.50 12.21
N GLY A 37 -8.83 10.27 12.02
CA GLY A 37 -7.60 10.23 12.83
C GLY A 37 -7.55 11.13 14.08
N GLY A 38 -8.67 11.68 14.57
CA GLY A 38 -8.71 12.38 15.85
C GLY A 38 -8.13 13.82 15.88
N SER A 39 -9.01 14.75 16.28
CA SER A 39 -8.75 16.11 16.78
C SER A 39 -8.40 17.25 15.79
N SER A 40 -9.45 18.03 15.52
CA SER A 40 -9.45 19.52 15.55
C SER A 40 -8.86 20.31 14.38
N ILE A 41 -9.28 20.05 13.14
CA ILE A 41 -9.20 21.06 12.06
C ILE A 41 -10.50 21.06 11.24
N LEU A 42 -11.59 21.59 11.82
CA LEU A 42 -12.83 21.88 11.10
C LEU A 42 -13.22 23.34 11.27
N ALA A 43 -12.59 24.20 10.48
CA ALA A 43 -13.13 25.52 10.19
C ALA A 43 -12.51 26.04 8.90
N LYS A 44 -13.10 25.71 7.73
CA LYS A 44 -13.18 26.62 6.55
C LYS A 44 -13.80 26.07 5.25
N PHE A 45 -14.22 24.82 5.16
CA PHE A 45 -14.78 24.31 3.89
C PHE A 45 -16.20 23.77 4.06
N ASN A 46 -17.18 24.48 3.47
CA ASN A 46 -18.55 23.99 3.29
C ASN A 46 -18.54 22.85 2.26
N ILE A 47 -18.36 21.63 2.73
CA ILE A 47 -18.53 20.40 1.95
C ILE A 47 -19.59 19.57 2.67
N ASP A 48 -20.73 19.33 2.01
CA ASP A 48 -21.77 18.42 2.49
C ASP A 48 -21.30 16.96 2.30
N LEU A 49 -20.49 16.46 3.23
CA LEU A 49 -20.22 15.03 3.41
C LEU A 49 -21.32 14.47 4.32
N ASN A 50 -22.19 13.62 3.76
CA ASN A 50 -23.33 13.03 4.48
C ASN A 50 -22.91 11.84 5.38
N VAL A 51 -21.74 11.93 6.02
CA VAL A 51 -21.25 10.93 6.98
C VAL A 51 -21.29 11.57 8.37
N LYS A 52 -22.24 11.15 9.20
CA LYS A 52 -22.30 11.58 10.60
C LYS A 52 -21.21 10.86 11.39
N VAL A 53 -20.24 11.61 11.91
CA VAL A 53 -19.10 11.11 12.72
C VAL A 53 -19.56 10.35 13.99
N SER A 54 -20.76 10.67 14.52
CA SER A 54 -21.34 10.03 15.71
C SER A 54 -21.64 8.53 15.57
N ASP A 55 -21.53 7.99 14.36
CA ASP A 55 -21.89 6.62 14.03
C ASP A 55 -20.69 5.64 14.05
N LEU A 56 -19.47 6.13 14.32
CA LEU A 56 -18.20 5.40 14.20
C LEU A 56 -17.54 5.03 15.54
N GLU A 57 -18.03 5.56 16.66
CA GLU A 57 -17.37 5.46 17.99
C GLU A 57 -17.34 4.05 18.62
N ASN A 58 -17.87 3.01 17.96
CA ASN A 58 -17.97 1.65 18.52
C ASN A 58 -17.52 0.52 17.58
N GLN A 59 -16.78 0.81 16.50
CA GLN A 59 -16.34 -0.21 15.53
C GLN A 59 -14.83 -0.36 15.47
N GLU A 60 -14.34 -1.59 15.31
CA GLU A 60 -12.89 -1.87 15.17
C GLU A 60 -12.37 -1.52 13.78
N THR A 61 -13.19 -1.69 12.74
CA THR A 61 -12.82 -1.40 11.34
C THR A 61 -13.94 -0.70 10.55
N THR A 62 -13.57 0.03 9.51
CA THR A 62 -14.46 0.70 8.55
C THR A 62 -14.04 0.37 7.12
N GLU A 63 -14.99 -0.07 6.28
CA GLU A 63 -14.75 -0.28 4.85
C GLU A 63 -15.02 1.02 4.08
N ILE A 64 -14.02 1.51 3.36
CA ILE A 64 -14.14 2.61 2.41
C ILE A 64 -14.12 2.03 1.00
N VAL A 65 -15.16 2.33 0.23
CA VAL A 65 -15.20 2.02 -1.20
C VAL A 65 -14.99 3.31 -1.99
N ILE A 66 -13.89 3.37 -2.75
CA ILE A 66 -13.58 4.43 -3.71
C ILE A 66 -13.63 3.81 -5.09
N ASP A 67 -14.66 4.19 -5.85
CA ASP A 67 -14.99 3.60 -7.15
C ASP A 67 -15.15 2.07 -7.08
N SER A 68 -14.19 1.30 -7.58
CA SER A 68 -14.17 -0.16 -7.54
C SER A 68 -13.20 -0.72 -6.49
N SER A 69 -12.33 0.12 -5.92
CA SER A 69 -11.35 -0.31 -4.91
C SER A 69 -11.97 -0.24 -3.52
N LYS A 70 -11.74 -1.29 -2.72
CA LYS A 70 -12.18 -1.36 -1.33
C LYS A 70 -10.97 -1.37 -0.41
N ILE A 71 -11.04 -0.58 0.64
CA ILE A 71 -9.98 -0.46 1.65
C ILE A 71 -10.66 -0.60 3.01
N GLU A 72 -10.21 -1.56 3.80
CA GLU A 72 -10.65 -1.70 5.19
C GLU A 72 -9.65 -1.00 6.10
N LEU A 73 -10.10 0.07 6.77
CA LEU A 73 -9.31 0.82 7.76
C LEU A 73 -9.62 0.36 9.18
N SER A 74 -8.62 0.39 10.06
CA SER A 74 -8.85 0.25 11.51
C SER A 74 -9.27 1.61 12.11
N THR A 75 -10.32 1.63 12.93
CA THR A 75 -10.89 2.86 13.51
C THR A 75 -10.52 3.10 14.98
N ASN A 76 -9.93 2.12 15.65
CA ASN A 76 -9.66 2.17 17.09
C ASN A 76 -8.19 1.95 17.47
N GLN A 77 -7.26 1.93 16.51
CA GLN A 77 -5.87 1.56 16.78
C GLN A 77 -4.90 2.63 16.25
N GLU A 78 -4.37 3.45 17.17
CA GLU A 78 -3.20 4.30 16.89
C GLU A 78 -1.95 3.41 16.89
N ILE A 79 -1.67 2.76 15.76
CA ILE A 79 -0.43 2.00 15.59
C ILE A 79 0.58 2.90 14.90
N LYS A 80 1.71 3.10 15.58
CA LYS A 80 2.85 3.85 15.06
C LYS A 80 3.38 3.17 13.81
N THR A 81 3.56 3.94 12.75
CA THR A 81 4.17 3.49 11.51
C THR A 81 5.67 3.71 11.61
N GLU A 82 6.44 2.63 11.65
CA GLU A 82 7.89 2.68 11.76
C GLU A 82 8.51 2.60 10.36
N LEU A 83 9.28 3.62 9.99
CA LEU A 83 10.12 3.65 8.79
C LEU A 83 11.57 3.50 9.21
N GLU A 84 12.36 2.78 8.44
CA GLU A 84 13.81 2.73 8.60
C GLU A 84 14.46 3.62 7.53
N THR A 85 15.33 4.52 7.97
CA THR A 85 16.11 5.39 7.09
C THR A 85 17.36 4.68 6.56
N GLU A 86 18.01 5.25 5.55
CA GLU A 86 19.31 4.76 5.07
C GLU A 86 20.40 4.67 6.16
N GLU A 87 20.29 5.47 7.23
CA GLU A 87 21.23 5.47 8.35
C GLU A 87 20.89 4.41 9.42
N GLY A 88 19.81 3.64 9.21
CA GLY A 88 19.29 2.65 10.17
C GLY A 88 18.51 3.27 11.33
N GLU A 89 18.20 4.56 11.27
CA GLU A 89 17.34 5.22 12.25
C GLU A 89 15.86 4.91 11.99
N ILE A 90 15.11 4.70 13.07
CA ILE A 90 13.66 4.46 13.01
C ILE A 90 12.91 5.80 13.13
N GLU A 91 12.26 6.20 12.04
CA GLU A 91 11.31 7.31 12.01
C GLU A 91 9.90 6.80 12.32
N VAL A 92 9.22 7.46 13.24
CA VAL A 92 7.85 7.10 13.64
C VAL A 92 6.86 8.12 13.07
N LEU A 93 5.97 7.66 12.20
CA LEU A 93 4.90 8.46 11.61
C LEU A 93 3.52 7.95 12.06
N SER A 94 2.52 8.83 11.96
CA SER A 94 1.10 8.47 12.07
C SER A 94 0.53 8.33 10.66
N MET A 95 0.38 7.09 10.20
CA MET A 95 -0.25 6.74 8.93
C MET A 95 -1.53 5.95 9.16
N PRO A 96 -2.49 5.97 8.20
CA PRO A 96 -3.69 5.14 8.31
C PRO A 96 -3.32 3.65 8.42
N VAL A 97 -3.97 2.97 9.35
CA VAL A 97 -3.87 1.51 9.54
C VAL A 97 -4.86 0.82 8.61
N VAL A 98 -4.34 -0.03 7.73
CA VAL A 98 -5.10 -0.72 6.69
C VAL A 98 -5.08 -2.22 6.97
N GLU A 99 -6.26 -2.83 7.06
CA GLU A 99 -6.44 -4.26 7.32
C GLU A 99 -6.46 -5.09 6.04
N SER A 100 -7.06 -4.55 4.98
CA SER A 100 -7.08 -5.16 3.66
C SER A 100 -7.25 -4.13 2.55
N VAL A 101 -6.73 -4.46 1.37
CA VAL A 101 -6.89 -3.71 0.12
C VAL A 101 -7.42 -4.67 -0.93
N ASP A 102 -8.48 -4.26 -1.62
CA ASP A 102 -9.09 -4.97 -2.75
C ASP A 102 -9.19 -4.00 -3.92
N GLY A 103 -8.13 -3.92 -4.73
CA GLY A 103 -8.05 -2.99 -5.88
C GLY A 103 -9.03 -3.40 -6.97
N GLY A 104 -9.91 -2.48 -7.39
CA GLY A 104 -10.93 -2.78 -8.40
C GLY A 104 -10.60 -2.30 -9.81
N GLU A 105 -11.28 -2.88 -10.80
CA GLU A 105 -11.24 -2.49 -12.22
C GLU A 105 -12.00 -1.17 -12.45
N LEU A 106 -11.41 -0.26 -13.20
CA LEU A 106 -12.12 0.88 -13.81
C LEU A 106 -11.94 0.81 -15.33
N GLN A 107 -13.06 0.89 -16.05
CA GLN A 107 -13.06 0.99 -17.52
C GLN A 107 -13.17 2.45 -17.92
N ILE A 108 -12.13 2.96 -18.58
CA ILE A 108 -12.09 4.32 -19.14
C ILE A 108 -11.44 4.24 -20.52
N GLU A 109 -11.98 4.99 -21.48
CA GLU A 109 -11.49 5.04 -22.87
C GLU A 109 -10.09 5.68 -22.92
N GLU A 110 -9.12 4.95 -23.46
CA GLU A 110 -7.72 5.34 -23.61
C GLU A 110 -7.54 6.30 -24.80
N GLU A 111 -7.25 7.57 -24.55
CA GLU A 111 -6.58 8.41 -25.56
C GLU A 111 -5.74 9.51 -24.88
N ASP A 112 -4.46 9.57 -25.27
CA ASP A 112 -3.46 10.61 -24.97
C ASP A 112 -2.95 10.77 -23.53
N LEU A 113 -2.61 9.68 -22.82
CA LEU A 113 -1.96 9.75 -21.51
C LEU A 113 -0.57 9.10 -21.51
N ASP A 114 0.38 9.75 -20.84
CA ASP A 114 1.69 9.19 -20.51
C ASP A 114 1.54 8.36 -19.24
N PHE A 115 1.58 7.04 -19.40
CA PHE A 115 1.38 6.07 -18.33
C PHE A 115 2.67 5.80 -17.52
N GLY A 116 3.72 6.62 -17.66
CA GLY A 116 5.01 6.39 -16.97
C GLY A 116 5.83 5.27 -17.61
N ARG A 117 5.44 4.79 -18.79
CA ARG A 117 6.19 3.78 -19.55
C ARG A 117 7.53 4.34 -20.00
N GLY A 118 8.62 3.78 -19.47
CA GLY A 118 9.99 4.15 -19.83
C GLY A 118 10.59 5.26 -18.97
N GLU A 119 9.90 5.70 -17.92
CA GLU A 119 10.53 6.48 -16.85
C GLU A 119 11.48 5.58 -16.04
N TYR A 120 12.67 6.09 -15.73
CA TYR A 120 13.64 5.40 -14.90
C TYR A 120 13.39 5.72 -13.42
N TYR A 121 13.28 4.68 -12.59
CA TYR A 121 13.20 4.81 -11.13
C TYR A 121 14.48 4.25 -10.49
N PRO A 122 15.25 5.06 -9.75
CA PRO A 122 16.43 4.58 -9.04
C PRO A 122 16.03 3.53 -8.00
N PHE A 123 16.82 2.47 -7.89
CA PHE A 123 16.55 1.32 -7.02
C PHE A 123 17.75 0.92 -6.16
N ASP A 124 18.78 1.76 -6.08
CA ASP A 124 19.99 1.46 -5.33
C ASP A 124 19.71 1.26 -3.84
N THR A 125 18.71 1.98 -3.31
CA THR A 125 18.22 1.86 -1.94
C THR A 125 16.68 1.88 -1.91
N PRO A 126 16.04 1.29 -0.88
CA PRO A 126 14.59 1.41 -0.70
C PRO A 126 14.12 2.87 -0.62
N GLN A 127 14.93 3.73 0.01
CA GLN A 127 14.65 5.15 0.17
C GLN A 127 14.70 5.92 -1.15
N THR A 128 15.71 5.67 -2.01
CA THR A 128 15.78 6.32 -3.33
C THR A 128 14.62 5.92 -4.24
N PHE A 129 14.22 4.65 -4.22
CA PHE A 129 13.03 4.18 -4.95
C PHE A 129 11.75 4.81 -4.41
N ARG A 130 11.58 4.86 -3.08
CA ARG A 130 10.46 5.53 -2.42
C ARG A 130 10.36 6.99 -2.86
N ASP A 131 11.43 7.76 -2.72
CA ASP A 131 11.42 9.19 -3.01
C ASP A 131 11.16 9.49 -4.50
N ALA A 132 11.59 8.58 -5.39
CA ALA A 132 11.35 8.71 -6.82
C ALA A 132 9.93 8.35 -7.27
N THR A 133 9.18 7.58 -6.48
CA THR A 133 7.87 7.03 -6.85
C THR A 133 6.72 7.60 -6.02
N LEU A 134 6.98 8.06 -4.80
CA LEU A 134 5.95 8.58 -3.89
C LEU A 134 5.11 9.69 -4.54
N GLY A 135 3.80 9.53 -4.49
CA GLY A 135 2.82 10.45 -5.06
C GLY A 135 2.65 10.35 -6.59
N LYS A 136 3.37 9.46 -7.28
CA LYS A 136 3.20 9.22 -8.72
C LYS A 136 2.09 8.22 -9.01
N CYS A 137 1.48 8.38 -10.17
CA CYS A 137 0.58 7.42 -10.81
C CYS A 137 1.39 6.69 -11.89
N ILE A 138 1.79 5.45 -11.62
CA ILE A 138 2.56 4.61 -12.53
C ILE A 138 1.59 3.61 -13.15
N ASP A 139 1.58 3.46 -14.48
CA ASP A 139 0.72 2.52 -15.19
C ASP A 139 1.52 1.87 -16.34
N LEU A 140 2.08 0.69 -16.10
CA LEU A 140 3.04 0.12 -17.04
C LEU A 140 2.35 -0.68 -18.15
N ASP A 141 1.17 -1.23 -17.88
CA ASP A 141 0.47 -2.10 -18.82
C ASP A 141 -0.71 -1.44 -19.57
N GLY A 142 -1.05 -0.20 -19.20
CA GLY A 142 -2.15 0.60 -19.76
C GLY A 142 -3.53 0.07 -19.37
N LYS A 143 -3.60 -0.80 -18.37
CA LYS A 143 -4.84 -1.49 -17.99
C LYS A 143 -5.17 -1.13 -16.56
N TYR A 144 -6.39 -0.62 -16.40
CA TYR A 144 -6.97 -0.32 -15.08
C TYR A 144 -6.26 0.81 -14.31
N GLY A 145 -5.37 1.57 -14.97
CA GLY A 145 -4.67 2.70 -14.36
C GLY A 145 -3.56 2.25 -13.41
N SER A 146 -3.30 3.04 -12.37
CA SER A 146 -2.19 2.79 -11.44
C SER A 146 -2.55 1.79 -10.35
N GLN A 147 -2.26 0.52 -10.60
CA GLN A 147 -2.56 -0.61 -9.71
C GLN A 147 -1.36 -1.00 -8.86
N CYS A 148 -1.60 -1.75 -7.78
CA CYS A 148 -0.52 -2.19 -6.89
C CYS A 148 0.60 -2.97 -7.61
N VAL A 149 0.25 -3.69 -8.68
CA VAL A 149 1.20 -4.45 -9.49
C VAL A 149 2.09 -3.55 -10.37
N ASP A 150 1.66 -2.32 -10.72
CA ASP A 150 2.42 -1.42 -11.58
C ASP A 150 3.70 -0.92 -10.92
N LEU A 151 3.61 -0.38 -9.70
CA LEU A 151 4.79 0.00 -8.92
C LEU A 151 5.76 -1.18 -8.72
N ALA A 152 5.24 -2.38 -8.44
CA ALA A 152 6.08 -3.58 -8.32
C ALA A 152 6.74 -3.95 -9.66
N ASN A 153 6.00 -3.88 -10.77
CA ASN A 153 6.55 -4.08 -12.10
C ASN A 153 7.65 -3.07 -12.43
N ALA A 154 7.47 -1.80 -12.03
CA ALA A 154 8.47 -0.75 -12.23
C ALA A 154 9.79 -1.15 -11.57
N PHE A 155 9.74 -1.55 -10.30
CA PHE A 155 10.92 -2.04 -9.59
C PHE A 155 11.54 -3.28 -10.25
N TRP A 156 10.74 -4.31 -10.55
CA TRP A 156 11.24 -5.54 -11.17
C TRP A 156 11.89 -5.27 -12.52
N LYS A 157 11.31 -4.38 -13.32
CA LYS A 157 11.82 -4.00 -14.63
C LYS A 157 13.17 -3.30 -14.51
N GLU A 158 13.32 -2.37 -13.58
CA GLU A 158 14.60 -1.67 -13.39
C GLU A 158 15.67 -2.60 -12.79
N TYR A 159 15.32 -3.39 -11.78
CA TYR A 159 16.29 -4.23 -11.07
C TYR A 159 16.71 -5.49 -11.85
N THR A 160 15.77 -6.17 -12.51
CA THR A 160 16.01 -7.47 -13.18
C THR A 160 15.97 -7.41 -14.70
N ASN A 161 15.54 -6.29 -15.28
CA ASN A 161 15.20 -6.17 -16.70
C ASN A 161 14.07 -7.10 -17.17
N ARG A 162 13.32 -7.72 -16.24
CA ARG A 162 12.18 -8.62 -16.50
C ARG A 162 10.88 -8.02 -15.97
N TRP A 163 9.77 -8.44 -16.57
CA TRP A 163 8.43 -8.13 -16.05
C TRP A 163 8.05 -9.10 -14.93
N LEU A 164 7.36 -8.59 -13.92
CA LEU A 164 6.78 -9.39 -12.84
C LEU A 164 5.62 -10.21 -13.39
N SER A 165 5.61 -11.52 -13.10
CA SER A 165 4.53 -12.40 -13.50
C SER A 165 3.50 -12.53 -12.39
N THR A 166 2.21 -12.44 -12.72
CA THR A 166 1.10 -12.80 -11.81
C THR A 166 0.65 -14.25 -11.99
N CYS A 167 1.50 -15.12 -12.55
CA CYS A 167 1.19 -16.52 -12.87
C CYS A 167 -0.08 -16.71 -13.75
N GLY A 168 -0.36 -15.75 -14.63
CA GLY A 168 -1.54 -15.79 -15.52
C GLY A 168 -2.88 -15.49 -14.83
N THR A 169 -2.89 -15.15 -13.54
CA THR A 169 -4.11 -14.80 -12.80
C THR A 169 -4.62 -13.38 -13.09
N GLY A 170 -3.73 -12.47 -13.47
CA GLY A 170 -4.00 -11.03 -13.50
C GLY A 170 -4.12 -10.38 -12.13
N MET A 171 -3.73 -11.06 -11.05
CA MET A 171 -3.96 -10.64 -9.67
C MET A 171 -2.64 -10.58 -8.89
N ALA A 172 -2.51 -9.63 -7.95
CA ALA A 172 -1.31 -9.47 -7.14
C ALA A 172 -0.95 -10.75 -6.35
N ARG A 173 -1.94 -11.44 -5.77
CA ARG A 173 -1.70 -12.72 -5.07
C ARG A 173 -1.02 -13.78 -5.95
N GLY A 174 -1.26 -13.76 -7.27
CA GLY A 174 -0.69 -14.72 -8.22
C GLY A 174 0.81 -14.54 -8.43
N ILE A 175 1.38 -13.40 -8.00
CA ILE A 175 2.83 -13.19 -8.00
C ILE A 175 3.54 -14.28 -7.17
N TRP A 176 2.93 -14.70 -6.06
CA TRP A 176 3.51 -15.73 -5.19
C TRP A 176 3.35 -17.15 -5.74
N ASP A 177 2.34 -17.39 -6.59
CA ASP A 177 2.13 -18.70 -7.24
C ASP A 177 3.30 -19.05 -8.16
N CYS A 178 3.96 -18.04 -8.75
CA CYS A 178 5.16 -18.18 -9.56
C CYS A 178 6.42 -17.58 -8.90
N LYS A 179 6.47 -17.58 -7.56
CA LYS A 179 7.57 -16.96 -6.79
C LYS A 179 8.98 -17.39 -7.23
N GLU A 180 9.18 -18.65 -7.60
CA GLU A 180 10.52 -19.11 -8.04
C GLU A 180 10.94 -18.47 -9.37
N GLN A 181 10.00 -18.22 -10.28
CA GLN A 181 10.25 -17.50 -11.53
C GLN A 181 10.52 -16.01 -11.28
N ASN A 182 9.72 -15.41 -10.40
CA ASN A 182 9.83 -13.99 -10.08
C ASN A 182 11.12 -13.68 -9.30
N ALA A 183 11.50 -14.56 -8.37
CA ALA A 183 12.74 -14.43 -7.59
C ALA A 183 13.98 -14.77 -8.42
N SER A 184 13.97 -15.90 -9.14
CA SER A 184 15.13 -16.44 -9.84
C SER A 184 16.41 -16.39 -9.00
N VAL A 185 17.43 -15.62 -9.39
CA VAL A 185 18.71 -15.49 -8.64
C VAL A 185 18.86 -14.14 -7.96
N GLU A 186 18.01 -13.16 -8.29
CA GLU A 186 18.12 -11.76 -7.93
C GLU A 186 17.46 -11.45 -6.57
N PHE A 187 16.63 -12.37 -6.07
CA PHE A 187 15.91 -12.22 -4.81
C PHE A 187 16.03 -13.43 -3.89
N LYS A 188 15.95 -13.19 -2.59
CA LYS A 188 15.63 -14.21 -1.59
C LYS A 188 14.14 -14.22 -1.30
N LEU A 189 13.59 -15.40 -1.06
CA LEU A 189 12.20 -15.56 -0.64
C LEU A 189 12.10 -15.53 0.88
N ILE A 190 11.25 -14.65 1.39
CA ILE A 190 10.95 -14.51 2.82
C ILE A 190 9.57 -15.12 3.07
N TYR A 191 9.49 -16.06 4.00
CA TYR A 191 8.27 -16.79 4.32
C TYR A 191 7.67 -16.38 5.66
N ASN A 192 8.48 -15.82 6.55
CA ASN A 192 8.08 -15.46 7.90
C ASN A 192 7.97 -13.94 8.01
N ALA A 193 6.82 -13.46 8.47
CA ALA A 193 6.58 -12.03 8.66
C ALA A 193 7.58 -11.37 9.64
N ASN A 194 8.10 -12.13 10.61
CA ASN A 194 9.10 -11.62 11.56
C ASN A 194 10.49 -11.40 10.93
N GLU A 195 10.70 -11.86 9.69
CA GLU A 195 11.94 -11.66 8.96
C GLU A 195 11.85 -10.47 7.99
N ILE A 196 10.68 -9.83 7.86
CA ILE A 196 10.48 -8.66 7.00
C ILE A 196 11.43 -7.55 7.41
N GLN A 197 12.05 -6.96 6.42
CA GLN A 197 12.85 -5.76 6.57
C GLN A 197 12.54 -4.72 5.48
N THR A 198 13.09 -3.54 5.66
CA THR A 198 13.07 -2.45 4.69
C THR A 198 13.60 -2.89 3.32
N GLY A 199 12.81 -2.65 2.26
CA GLY A 199 13.12 -3.03 0.89
C GLY A 199 12.54 -4.38 0.45
N ASP A 200 11.98 -5.18 1.35
CA ASP A 200 11.26 -6.39 0.97
C ASP A 200 9.98 -6.05 0.20
N TRP A 201 9.69 -6.80 -0.86
CA TRP A 201 8.43 -6.69 -1.60
C TRP A 201 7.44 -7.74 -1.12
N LEU A 202 6.42 -7.31 -0.39
CA LEU A 202 5.47 -8.16 0.32
C LEU A 202 4.27 -8.46 -0.58
N ILE A 203 3.84 -9.71 -0.59
CA ILE A 203 2.63 -10.19 -1.25
C ILE A 203 1.58 -10.54 -0.21
N PHE A 204 0.33 -10.14 -0.45
CA PHE A 204 -0.80 -10.38 0.43
C PHE A 204 -1.92 -11.14 -0.29
N ASP A 205 -2.60 -12.02 0.46
CA ASP A 205 -3.76 -12.80 -0.01
C ASP A 205 -5.12 -12.12 0.30
N GLY A 206 -5.12 -10.94 0.92
CA GLY A 206 -6.36 -10.23 1.29
C GLY A 206 -7.23 -9.85 0.08
N GLY A 207 -8.55 -9.79 0.28
CA GLY A 207 -9.51 -9.40 -0.76
C GLY A 207 -9.65 -10.41 -1.91
N GLN A 208 -10.19 -9.96 -3.05
CA GLN A 208 -10.35 -10.79 -4.24
C GLN A 208 -9.03 -10.95 -5.01
N TYR A 209 -8.24 -9.87 -5.07
CA TYR A 209 -7.07 -9.76 -5.95
C TYR A 209 -5.71 -9.90 -5.23
N GLY A 210 -5.69 -9.81 -3.90
CA GLY A 210 -4.45 -9.66 -3.15
C GLY A 210 -3.87 -8.25 -3.27
N HIS A 211 -2.71 -8.06 -2.66
CA HIS A 211 -1.98 -6.79 -2.71
C HIS A 211 -0.47 -7.01 -2.79
N VAL A 212 0.26 -6.01 -3.28
CA VAL A 212 1.72 -6.00 -3.28
C VAL A 212 2.24 -4.59 -2.97
N GLY A 213 3.34 -4.52 -2.23
CA GLY A 213 4.03 -3.27 -1.93
C GLY A 213 5.41 -3.51 -1.32
N MET A 214 6.22 -2.45 -1.23
CA MET A 214 7.56 -2.51 -0.64
C MET A 214 7.50 -2.10 0.83
N ALA A 215 8.07 -2.91 1.73
CA ALA A 215 8.25 -2.56 3.12
C ALA A 215 9.24 -1.41 3.26
N LEU A 216 8.87 -0.41 4.06
CA LEU A 216 9.73 0.73 4.42
C LEU A 216 10.25 0.64 5.85
N GLY A 217 9.98 -0.46 6.54
CA GLY A 217 10.39 -0.73 7.91
C GLY A 217 10.23 -2.21 8.24
N ASN A 218 10.70 -2.59 9.43
CA ASN A 218 10.50 -3.93 9.96
C ASN A 218 9.03 -4.16 10.37
N ALA A 219 8.64 -5.42 10.50
CA ALA A 219 7.34 -5.76 11.08
C ALA A 219 7.27 -5.30 12.55
N HIS A 220 6.25 -4.52 12.90
CA HIS A 220 6.00 -4.01 14.25
C HIS A 220 4.54 -4.23 14.64
N ASP A 221 4.30 -4.89 15.77
CA ASP A 221 2.95 -5.19 16.30
C ASP A 221 1.97 -5.83 15.29
N GLY A 222 2.49 -6.60 14.33
CA GLY A 222 1.67 -7.26 13.29
C GLY A 222 1.35 -6.37 12.09
N TYR A 223 2.02 -5.23 11.96
CA TYR A 223 1.88 -4.29 10.84
C TYR A 223 3.24 -3.96 10.22
N VAL A 224 3.20 -3.35 9.05
CA VAL A 224 4.39 -2.88 8.33
C VAL A 224 4.08 -1.60 7.57
N ALA A 225 5.02 -0.66 7.58
CA ALA A 225 4.95 0.50 6.69
C ALA A 225 5.11 0.04 5.24
N LEU A 226 4.08 0.21 4.41
CA LEU A 226 4.03 -0.31 3.04
C LEU A 226 3.94 0.83 2.03
N LEU A 227 4.92 0.91 1.13
CA LEU A 227 4.87 1.72 -0.08
C LEU A 227 4.15 0.94 -1.18
N GLY A 228 3.12 1.52 -1.77
CA GLY A 228 2.30 0.82 -2.76
C GLY A 228 1.36 1.77 -3.50
N GLU A 229 0.87 1.31 -4.65
CA GLU A 229 -0.21 1.94 -5.41
C GLU A 229 -1.55 1.29 -5.13
N ASN A 230 -2.61 2.01 -5.49
CA ASN A 230 -3.99 1.60 -5.29
C ASN A 230 -4.37 1.22 -3.85
N GLN A 231 -3.79 1.89 -2.86
CA GLN A 231 -4.00 1.62 -1.43
C GLN A 231 -4.49 2.86 -0.67
N GLY A 232 -5.31 3.69 -1.33
CA GLY A 232 -5.92 4.88 -0.74
C GLY A 232 -5.14 6.16 -0.98
N GLY A 233 -4.22 6.16 -1.95
CA GLY A 233 -3.55 7.35 -2.44
C GLY A 233 -4.49 8.28 -3.23
N THR A 234 -3.91 9.28 -3.88
CA THR A 234 -4.70 10.18 -4.74
C THR A 234 -5.16 9.41 -5.99
N SER A 235 -6.44 9.48 -6.34
CA SER A 235 -6.98 8.82 -7.53
C SER A 235 -6.22 9.20 -8.81
N CYS A 236 -5.90 8.19 -9.61
CA CYS A 236 -5.17 8.33 -10.87
C CYS A 236 -6.11 8.27 -12.07
N VAL A 237 -5.67 8.87 -13.18
CA VAL A 237 -6.39 8.73 -14.46
C VAL A 237 -6.25 7.29 -14.94
N GLY A 238 -7.30 6.72 -15.53
CA GLY A 238 -7.33 5.31 -15.95
C GLY A 238 -7.77 4.34 -14.85
N GLY A 239 -7.69 4.75 -13.58
CA GLY A 239 -8.07 3.95 -12.43
C GLY A 239 -6.95 3.87 -11.39
N GLY A 240 -7.26 3.23 -10.26
CA GLY A 240 -6.32 3.06 -9.15
C GLY A 240 -5.99 4.36 -8.41
N SER A 241 -4.90 4.34 -7.64
CA SER A 241 -4.43 5.53 -6.92
C SER A 241 -2.92 5.56 -6.77
N ALA A 242 -2.41 6.79 -6.66
CA ALA A 242 -1.00 7.12 -6.66
C ALA A 242 -0.27 6.44 -5.50
N THR A 243 1.03 6.23 -5.71
CA THR A 243 1.93 5.64 -4.72
C THR A 243 1.83 6.43 -3.41
N ASN A 244 1.51 5.75 -2.31
CA ASN A 244 1.47 6.33 -0.97
C ASN A 244 2.03 5.35 0.05
N ILE A 245 2.12 5.78 1.31
CA ILE A 245 2.55 4.96 2.43
C ILE A 245 1.33 4.69 3.33
N ILE A 246 1.15 3.43 3.71
CA ILE A 246 0.14 2.98 4.67
C ILE A 246 0.80 2.14 5.76
N ASN A 247 0.10 1.90 6.87
CA ASN A 247 0.50 0.88 7.83
C ASN A 247 -0.34 -0.39 7.60
N MET A 248 0.22 -1.35 6.86
CA MET A 248 -0.49 -2.53 6.37
C MET A 248 -0.46 -3.67 7.38
N SER A 249 -1.61 -4.27 7.65
CA SER A 249 -1.77 -5.47 8.47
C SER A 249 -1.09 -6.67 7.83
N LEU A 250 -0.31 -7.41 8.62
CA LEU A 250 0.36 -8.63 8.19
C LEU A 250 -0.52 -9.89 8.30
N LYS A 251 -1.80 -9.76 8.68
CA LYS A 251 -2.74 -10.90 8.84
C LYS A 251 -2.88 -11.74 7.56
N THR A 252 -2.80 -11.10 6.40
CA THR A 252 -2.93 -11.74 5.09
C THR A 252 -1.58 -11.85 4.36
N PHE A 253 -0.46 -11.65 5.06
CA PHE A 253 0.87 -11.80 4.51
C PHE A 253 1.07 -13.21 3.95
N ARG A 254 1.47 -13.29 2.68
CA ARG A 254 1.70 -14.54 1.96
C ARG A 254 3.18 -14.89 1.87
N GLY A 255 4.02 -13.87 1.76
CA GLY A 255 5.46 -13.99 1.58
C GLY A 255 6.06 -12.70 1.02
N ALA A 256 7.38 -12.61 0.98
CA ALA A 256 8.08 -11.47 0.40
C ALA A 256 9.25 -11.87 -0.49
N PHE A 257 9.65 -10.94 -1.37
CA PHE A 257 10.88 -11.00 -2.15
C PHE A 257 11.85 -9.96 -1.59
N ARG A 258 13.02 -10.41 -1.15
CA ARG A 258 14.13 -9.54 -0.76
C ARG A 258 15.09 -9.39 -1.93
N PRO A 259 15.21 -8.20 -2.55
CA PRO A 259 16.26 -7.94 -3.53
C PRO A 259 17.63 -8.20 -2.88
N ASN A 260 18.50 -8.96 -3.55
CA ASN A 260 19.84 -9.24 -3.02
C ASN A 260 20.67 -7.97 -2.78
N ILE A 261 20.39 -6.89 -3.50
CA ILE A 261 21.01 -5.57 -3.28
C ILE A 261 20.65 -4.94 -1.92
N TYR A 262 19.53 -5.34 -1.33
CA TYR A 262 19.06 -4.89 -0.02
C TYR A 262 19.37 -5.90 1.08
N ASP A 263 20.05 -7.00 0.76
CA ASP A 263 20.44 -8.02 1.73
C ASP A 263 21.54 -7.47 2.64
N THR A 264 21.12 -6.77 3.68
CA THR A 264 22.00 -6.36 4.78
C THR A 264 22.25 -7.58 5.67
N PRO A 265 23.51 -7.90 6.01
CA PRO A 265 23.79 -8.89 7.03
C PRO A 265 23.16 -8.43 8.35
N LYS A 266 22.24 -9.21 8.91
CA LYS A 266 21.74 -8.97 10.27
C LYS A 266 22.95 -8.86 11.19
N ALA A 267 23.12 -7.74 11.88
CA ALA A 267 24.17 -7.60 12.87
C ALA A 267 24.07 -8.79 13.84
N PRO A 268 25.19 -9.44 14.21
CA PRO A 268 25.15 -10.57 15.13
C PRO A 268 24.43 -10.13 16.39
N ASP A 269 23.47 -10.94 16.83
CA ASP A 269 22.71 -10.73 18.06
C ASP A 269 23.71 -10.63 19.24
N THR A 270 23.97 -9.40 19.68
CA THR A 270 24.83 -9.14 20.84
C THR A 270 24.08 -9.31 22.16
N SER A 271 22.93 -10.01 22.19
CA SER A 271 22.38 -10.50 23.45
C SER A 271 23.34 -11.52 24.05
N ILE A 272 24.26 -11.01 24.86
CA ILE A 272 25.00 -11.81 25.83
C ILE A 272 23.93 -12.53 26.65
N PRO A 273 23.91 -13.87 26.70
CA PRO A 273 22.96 -14.59 27.54
C PRO A 273 23.13 -14.06 28.96
N LYS A 274 22.03 -13.55 29.53
CA LYS A 274 21.99 -13.09 30.92
C LYS A 274 22.50 -14.23 31.80
N PRO A 275 23.60 -14.05 32.56
CA PRO A 275 24.05 -15.08 33.49
C PRO A 275 23.01 -15.24 34.60
N GLU A 276 22.50 -16.48 34.66
CA GLU A 276 21.73 -17.19 35.69
C GLU A 276 20.36 -16.61 36.15
#